data_AF-A0A835XCL2-F1
#
_entry.id   AF-A0A835XCL2-F1
#
_cell.length_a   1.000
_cell.length_b   1.000
_cell.length_c   1.000
_cell.angle_alpha   90.00
_cell.angle_beta   90.00
_cell.angle_gamma   90.00
#
_symmetry.space_group_name_H-M   'P 1'
#
loop_
_entity.id
_entity.type
_entity.pdbx_description
1 polymer ?
#
loop_
_entity_poly.entity_id
_entity_poly.type
_entity_poly.pdbx_seq_one_letter_code
_entity_poly.pdbx_strand_id
1 'polypeptide(L)'
;MFAFAGLGFLVSVGYMDPGNWATDLAAGSAFGYQLLFVVLVSSVMAMFLQYLALKLGVATDGTWRRCGGLPRRIPQWVNRMLWIVAELAIAATDLAEVLCFVYELIKSKPDMGKVMVGYLPTLRTVTDPAMLYIATGILGATVMPHNLYLHSSVIQTRAYPRTAPGRRMAIQLGALDSTLSLILAFMVNSAILILAASAFHYGNPPRDDVADIGDAYALLATSLGAKAASILFGVALLAAGQNSTITGTLSGQIVMEGTAIIPAAIVAAVMGREGVAELLVLSQVILSLTLPFAVFPLVHFTSSSRYLASTPTRYGSNGMRSGGGVGGAPRPARVPA
;
A
#
# COMPACT_ATOMS: atom_id res chain seq x y z
N MET A 1 10.73 -13.24 13.93
CA MET A 1 9.40 -12.67 13.62
C MET A 1 9.37 -11.17 13.94
N PHE A 2 9.58 -10.75 15.19
CA PHE A 2 9.54 -9.31 15.58
C PHE A 2 10.51 -8.37 14.84
N ALA A 3 11.66 -8.86 14.34
CA ALA A 3 12.59 -8.02 13.56
C ALA A 3 12.09 -7.64 12.16
N PHE A 4 11.08 -8.36 11.64
CA PHE A 4 10.48 -8.11 10.33
C PHE A 4 9.07 -7.51 10.42
N ALA A 5 8.44 -7.60 11.60
CA ALA A 5 7.12 -7.04 11.85
C ALA A 5 7.09 -5.53 11.60
N GLY A 6 6.00 -5.05 11.01
CA GLY A 6 5.75 -3.63 10.74
C GLY A 6 6.12 -3.17 9.33
N LEU A 7 6.88 -3.98 8.57
CA LEU A 7 7.18 -3.67 7.17
C LEU A 7 5.94 -3.84 6.28
N GLY A 8 5.19 -4.92 6.53
CA GLY A 8 3.90 -5.19 5.94
C GLY A 8 2.88 -4.12 6.29
N PHE A 9 2.89 -3.60 7.52
CA PHE A 9 2.00 -2.52 7.95
C PHE A 9 2.30 -1.19 7.24
N LEU A 10 3.58 -0.80 7.12
CA LEU A 10 3.97 0.39 6.37
C LEU A 10 3.54 0.32 4.90
N VAL A 11 3.52 -0.88 4.31
CA VAL A 11 3.07 -1.10 2.93
C VAL A 11 1.55 -1.16 2.85
N SER A 12 0.89 -1.90 3.75
CA SER A 12 -0.57 -2.07 3.72
C SER A 12 -1.33 -0.79 4.04
N VAL A 13 -0.73 0.13 4.79
CA VAL A 13 -1.41 1.38 5.15
C VAL A 13 -1.73 2.25 3.92
N GLY A 14 -0.93 2.15 2.87
CA GLY A 14 -1.25 2.79 1.58
C GLY A 14 -2.51 2.25 0.92
N TYR A 15 -2.90 1.00 1.24
CA TYR A 15 -4.10 0.35 0.70
C TYR A 15 -5.39 0.71 1.45
N MET A 16 -5.29 1.50 2.52
CA MET A 16 -6.42 1.99 3.32
C MET A 16 -6.54 3.53 3.21
N ASP A 17 -5.93 4.12 2.20
CA ASP A 17 -5.92 5.57 2.00
C ASP A 17 -7.28 6.11 1.51
N PRO A 18 -7.49 7.45 1.53
CA PRO A 18 -8.74 8.04 1.07
C PRO A 18 -9.09 7.74 -0.40
N GLY A 19 -8.09 7.39 -1.22
CA GLY A 19 -8.30 6.96 -2.61
C GLY A 19 -9.08 5.66 -2.70
N ASN A 20 -8.69 4.65 -1.90
CA ASN A 20 -9.43 3.39 -1.77
C ASN A 20 -10.83 3.63 -1.18
N TRP A 21 -10.95 4.50 -0.18
CA TRP A 21 -12.25 4.83 0.43
C TRP A 21 -13.22 5.42 -0.60
N ALA A 22 -12.75 6.36 -1.43
CA ALA A 22 -13.59 6.99 -2.43
C ALA A 22 -14.13 5.98 -3.45
N THR A 23 -13.29 5.06 -3.93
CA THR A 23 -13.73 4.04 -4.88
C THR A 23 -14.67 3.01 -4.26
N ASP A 24 -14.43 2.61 -3.01
CA ASP A 24 -15.25 1.62 -2.31
C ASP A 24 -16.61 2.19 -1.86
N LEU A 25 -16.64 3.46 -1.42
CA LEU A 25 -17.88 4.17 -1.11
C LEU A 25 -18.74 4.38 -2.36
N ALA A 26 -18.12 4.81 -3.47
CA ALA A 26 -18.81 4.96 -4.76
C ALA A 26 -19.33 3.61 -5.29
N ALA A 27 -18.54 2.55 -5.14
CA ALA A 27 -18.94 1.20 -5.51
C ALA A 27 -20.15 0.70 -4.72
N GLY A 28 -20.10 0.84 -3.39
CA GLY A 28 -21.16 0.37 -2.50
C GLY A 28 -22.46 1.17 -2.66
N SER A 29 -22.37 2.48 -2.77
CA SER A 29 -23.55 3.35 -2.96
C SER A 29 -24.25 3.09 -4.30
N ALA A 30 -23.51 3.05 -5.41
CA ALA A 30 -24.10 2.91 -6.73
C ALA A 30 -24.52 1.47 -7.08
N PHE A 31 -23.73 0.46 -6.68
CA PHE A 31 -23.88 -0.92 -7.17
C PHE A 31 -24.14 -1.96 -6.07
N GLY A 32 -24.32 -1.52 -4.83
CA GLY A 32 -24.52 -2.41 -3.69
C GLY A 32 -23.30 -3.31 -3.48
N TYR A 33 -23.53 -4.62 -3.28
CA TYR A 33 -22.44 -5.57 -2.99
C TYR A 33 -21.72 -6.13 -4.24
N GLN A 34 -22.12 -5.74 -5.46
CA GLN A 34 -21.69 -6.42 -6.70
C GLN A 34 -20.18 -6.25 -7.01
N LEU A 35 -19.54 -5.21 -6.48
CA LEU A 35 -18.13 -4.92 -6.72
C LEU A 35 -17.19 -5.53 -5.66
N LEU A 36 -17.71 -6.26 -4.66
CA LEU A 36 -16.89 -6.96 -3.67
C LEU A 36 -15.94 -7.99 -4.29
N PHE A 37 -16.38 -8.66 -5.36
CA PHE A 37 -15.51 -9.54 -6.15
C PHE A 37 -14.28 -8.80 -6.71
N VAL A 38 -14.45 -7.55 -7.15
CA VAL A 38 -13.34 -6.75 -7.69
C VAL A 38 -12.36 -6.39 -6.59
N VAL A 39 -12.84 -5.99 -5.41
CA VAL A 39 -12.01 -5.73 -4.21
C VAL A 39 -11.20 -6.97 -3.81
N LEU A 40 -11.82 -8.15 -3.85
CA LEU A 40 -11.14 -9.42 -3.57
C LEU A 40 -10.03 -9.71 -4.60
N VAL A 41 -10.35 -9.63 -5.89
CA VAL A 41 -9.39 -9.92 -6.97
C VAL A 41 -8.24 -8.91 -6.99
N SER A 42 -8.54 -7.62 -6.81
CA SER A 42 -7.53 -6.56 -6.72
C SER A 42 -6.60 -6.80 -5.53
N SER A 43 -7.14 -7.21 -4.38
CA SER A 43 -6.34 -7.51 -3.18
C SER A 43 -5.46 -8.75 -3.34
N VAL A 44 -5.97 -9.80 -3.97
CA VAL A 44 -5.17 -10.99 -4.32
C VAL A 44 -4.04 -10.63 -5.28
N MET A 45 -4.34 -9.82 -6.30
CA MET A 45 -3.33 -9.29 -7.23
C MET A 45 -2.28 -8.45 -6.49
N ALA A 46 -2.70 -7.59 -5.57
CA ALA A 46 -1.80 -6.80 -4.75
C ALA A 46 -0.84 -7.67 -3.93
N MET A 47 -1.36 -8.69 -3.22
CA MET A 47 -0.54 -9.63 -2.46
C MET A 47 0.50 -10.32 -3.34
N PHE A 48 0.11 -10.75 -4.54
CA PHE A 48 1.01 -11.36 -5.50
C PHE A 48 2.10 -10.39 -5.99
N LEU A 49 1.73 -9.18 -6.41
CA LEU A 49 2.68 -8.19 -6.90
C LEU A 49 3.62 -7.70 -5.79
N GLN A 50 3.11 -7.56 -4.57
CA GLN A 50 3.92 -7.19 -3.41
C GLN A 50 4.92 -8.29 -3.03
N TYR A 51 4.53 -9.57 -3.17
CA TYR A 51 5.47 -10.67 -3.04
C TYR A 51 6.61 -10.60 -4.09
N LEU A 52 6.28 -10.27 -5.34
CA LEU A 52 7.29 -10.08 -6.40
C LEU A 52 8.21 -8.89 -6.12
N ALA A 53 7.65 -7.75 -5.69
CA ALA A 53 8.39 -6.55 -5.31
C ALA A 53 9.37 -6.83 -4.17
N LEU A 54 8.92 -7.57 -3.15
CA LEU A 54 9.75 -8.01 -2.05
C LEU A 54 10.89 -8.92 -2.53
N LYS A 55 10.57 -9.91 -3.39
CA LYS A 55 11.56 -10.85 -3.94
C LYS A 55 12.61 -10.10 -4.75
N LEU A 56 12.21 -9.12 -5.54
CA LEU A 56 13.10 -8.25 -6.30
C LEU A 56 14.02 -7.47 -5.36
N GLY A 57 13.45 -6.82 -4.33
CA GLY A 57 14.20 -6.05 -3.34
C GLY A 57 15.27 -6.86 -2.59
N VAL A 58 14.98 -8.13 -2.27
CA VAL A 58 15.94 -9.06 -1.66
C VAL A 58 17.00 -9.52 -2.67
N ALA A 59 16.67 -9.65 -3.95
CA ALA A 59 17.59 -10.09 -4.99
C ALA A 59 18.60 -9.00 -5.40
N THR A 60 18.19 -7.73 -5.42
CA THR A 60 19.03 -6.60 -5.86
C THR A 60 20.05 -6.11 -4.83
N ASP A 61 20.10 -6.70 -3.64
CA ASP A 61 21.14 -6.48 -2.59
C ASP A 61 21.66 -5.03 -2.51
N GLY A 62 20.78 -4.10 -2.13
CA GLY A 62 21.18 -2.87 -1.45
C GLY A 62 21.95 -1.83 -2.26
N THR A 63 21.68 -1.67 -3.56
CA THR A 63 22.22 -0.53 -4.33
C THR A 63 21.83 0.81 -3.68
N TRP A 64 20.66 0.90 -3.00
CA TRP A 64 20.23 2.14 -2.32
C TRP A 64 21.04 2.51 -1.08
N ARG A 65 21.42 1.54 -0.23
CA ARG A 65 22.35 1.81 0.89
C ARG A 65 23.77 2.15 0.41
N ARG A 66 24.09 1.86 -0.84
CA ARG A 66 25.41 2.08 -1.44
C ARG A 66 25.47 3.35 -2.32
N CYS A 67 24.33 3.82 -2.83
CA CYS A 67 24.22 4.99 -3.72
C CYS A 67 23.48 6.21 -3.12
N GLY A 68 22.83 6.09 -1.95
CA GLY A 68 22.16 7.22 -1.30
C GLY A 68 23.11 8.07 -0.45
N GLY A 69 23.68 9.12 -1.05
CA GLY A 69 24.31 10.22 -0.31
C GLY A 69 23.27 11.01 0.48
N LEU A 70 22.95 10.56 1.70
CA LEU A 70 22.29 11.42 2.67
C LEU A 70 23.38 12.26 3.37
N PRO A 71 23.23 13.61 3.46
CA PRO A 71 24.12 14.41 4.26
C PRO A 71 24.17 13.90 5.71
N ARG A 72 25.41 13.84 6.20
CA ARG A 72 25.86 13.56 7.58
C ARG A 72 24.90 13.96 8.72
N ARG A 73 24.95 13.13 9.80
CA ARG A 73 24.73 13.44 11.24
C ARG A 73 23.29 13.48 11.79
N ILE A 74 22.50 12.43 11.61
CA ILE A 74 21.43 12.12 12.58
C ILE A 74 21.99 11.07 13.56
N PRO A 75 21.99 11.33 14.89
CA PRO A 75 22.42 10.32 15.85
C PRO A 75 21.55 9.05 15.72
N GLN A 76 22.16 7.86 15.79
CA GLN A 76 21.42 6.59 15.64
C GLN A 76 20.33 6.41 16.70
N TRP A 77 20.43 7.09 17.84
CA TRP A 77 19.37 7.12 18.85
C TRP A 77 18.16 7.94 18.36
N VAL A 78 18.37 9.09 17.71
CA VAL A 78 17.30 9.91 17.12
C VAL A 78 16.60 9.15 16.00
N ASN A 79 17.35 8.50 15.11
CA ASN A 79 16.75 7.72 14.03
C ASN A 79 15.90 6.54 14.55
N ARG A 80 16.38 5.85 15.61
CA ARG A 80 15.59 4.80 16.27
C ARG A 80 14.35 5.35 16.97
N MET A 81 14.44 6.52 17.61
CA MET A 81 13.31 7.18 18.24
C MET A 81 12.25 7.59 17.21
N LEU A 82 12.67 8.26 16.13
CA LEU A 82 11.79 8.65 15.02
C LEU A 82 11.12 7.45 14.35
N TRP A 83 11.86 6.35 14.14
CA TRP A 83 11.28 5.12 13.62
C TRP A 83 10.22 4.53 14.55
N ILE A 84 10.50 4.42 15.86
CA ILE A 84 9.52 3.92 16.84
C ILE A 84 8.27 4.80 16.87
N VAL A 85 8.44 6.13 16.89
CA VAL A 85 7.31 7.07 16.90
C VAL A 85 6.48 6.95 15.62
N ALA A 86 7.12 6.84 14.45
CA ALA A 86 6.42 6.66 13.18
C ALA A 86 5.67 5.32 13.12
N GLU A 87 6.29 4.23 13.56
CA GLU A 87 5.66 2.90 13.58
C GLU A 87 4.46 2.87 14.54
N LEU A 88 4.58 3.50 15.72
CA LEU A 88 3.48 3.62 16.68
C LEU A 88 2.37 4.53 16.15
N ALA A 89 2.71 5.63 15.47
CA ALA A 89 1.72 6.52 14.87
C ALA A 89 0.93 5.80 13.78
N ILE A 90 1.60 5.09 12.88
CA ILE A 90 0.96 4.30 11.80
C ILE A 90 0.11 3.17 12.38
N ALA A 91 0.61 2.45 13.39
CA ALA A 91 -0.16 1.40 14.03
C ALA A 91 -1.40 1.95 14.75
N ALA A 92 -1.31 3.15 15.34
CA ALA A 92 -2.43 3.80 15.99
C ALA A 92 -3.47 4.33 14.98
N THR A 93 -3.03 4.87 13.84
CA THR A 93 -3.93 5.34 12.77
C THR A 93 -4.66 4.16 12.12
N ASP A 94 -3.95 3.09 11.78
CA ASP A 94 -4.53 1.85 11.22
C ASP A 94 -5.52 1.20 12.20
N LEU A 95 -5.16 1.10 13.49
CA LEU A 95 -6.06 0.59 14.51
C LEU A 95 -7.34 1.45 14.63
N ALA A 96 -7.23 2.78 14.51
CA ALA A 96 -8.39 3.67 14.53
C ALA A 96 -9.32 3.42 13.33
N GLU A 97 -8.76 3.22 12.13
CA GLU A 97 -9.52 2.91 10.91
C GLU A 97 -10.27 1.57 11.05
N VAL A 98 -9.55 0.51 11.45
CA VAL A 98 -10.14 -0.81 11.66
C VAL A 98 -11.25 -0.78 12.70
N LEU A 99 -11.00 -0.15 13.87
CA LEU A 99 -12.00 -0.06 14.93
C LEU A 99 -13.23 0.74 14.51
N CYS A 100 -13.03 1.81 13.72
CA CYS A 100 -14.12 2.59 13.15
C CYS A 100 -15.01 1.71 12.26
N PHE A 101 -14.46 1.10 11.21
CA PHE A 101 -15.29 0.33 10.27
C PHE A 101 -15.89 -0.94 10.89
N VAL A 102 -15.21 -1.58 11.85
CA VAL A 102 -15.79 -2.68 12.62
C VAL A 102 -17.01 -2.20 13.41
N TYR A 103 -16.91 -1.06 14.08
CA TYR A 103 -18.03 -0.48 14.81
C TYR A 103 -19.21 -0.13 13.88
N GLU A 104 -18.93 0.51 12.74
CA GLU A 104 -19.96 0.90 11.75
C GLU A 104 -20.63 -0.33 11.11
N LEU A 105 -19.87 -1.39 10.79
CA LEU A 105 -20.42 -2.64 10.26
C LEU A 105 -21.36 -3.33 11.25
N ILE A 106 -20.98 -3.40 12.53
CA ILE A 106 -21.83 -4.00 13.57
C ILE A 106 -23.15 -3.22 13.70
N LYS A 107 -23.08 -1.89 13.58
CA LYS A 107 -24.26 -1.02 13.69
C LYS A 107 -25.16 -1.05 12.46
N SER A 108 -24.59 -1.13 11.27
CA SER A 108 -25.34 -1.13 9.99
C SER A 108 -26.13 -2.42 9.75
N LYS A 109 -25.76 -3.54 10.40
CA LYS A 109 -26.42 -4.86 10.28
C LYS A 109 -26.64 -5.27 8.81
N PRO A 110 -25.57 -5.40 8.01
CA PRO A 110 -25.71 -5.74 6.61
C PRO A 110 -26.23 -7.18 6.44
N ASP A 111 -26.92 -7.42 5.32
CA ASP A 111 -27.40 -8.74 4.94
C ASP A 111 -26.21 -9.61 4.49
N MET A 112 -25.71 -10.43 5.41
CA MET A 112 -24.55 -11.29 5.18
C MET A 112 -24.76 -12.28 4.03
N GLY A 113 -26.00 -12.69 3.75
CA GLY A 113 -26.30 -13.56 2.62
C GLY A 113 -25.98 -12.86 1.29
N LYS A 114 -26.41 -11.62 1.14
CA LYS A 114 -26.12 -10.82 -0.07
C LYS A 114 -24.65 -10.39 -0.15
N VAL A 115 -23.99 -10.12 0.97
CA VAL A 115 -22.55 -9.82 1.02
C VAL A 115 -21.74 -10.99 0.45
N MET A 116 -22.05 -12.23 0.87
CA MET A 116 -21.36 -13.41 0.36
C MET A 116 -21.59 -13.63 -1.14
N VAL A 117 -22.79 -13.32 -1.64
CA VAL A 117 -23.07 -13.35 -3.09
C VAL A 117 -22.29 -12.26 -3.83
N GLY A 118 -22.04 -11.10 -3.21
CA GLY A 118 -21.25 -10.02 -3.80
C GLY A 118 -19.79 -10.40 -4.10
N TYR A 119 -19.24 -11.40 -3.41
CA TYR A 119 -17.91 -11.94 -3.71
C TYR A 119 -17.90 -12.91 -4.90
N LEU A 120 -19.04 -13.24 -5.49
CA LEU A 120 -19.11 -14.06 -6.69
C LEU A 120 -18.92 -13.21 -7.95
N PRO A 121 -18.20 -13.71 -8.97
CA PRO A 121 -17.99 -12.99 -10.22
C PRO A 121 -19.32 -12.75 -10.94
N THR A 122 -19.53 -11.51 -11.39
CA THR A 122 -20.70 -11.12 -12.17
C THR A 122 -20.26 -10.50 -13.50
N LEU A 123 -20.80 -10.96 -14.63
CA LEU A 123 -20.45 -10.44 -15.96
C LEU A 123 -20.82 -8.95 -16.13
N ARG A 124 -21.76 -8.45 -15.32
CA ARG A 124 -22.15 -7.03 -15.29
C ARG A 124 -20.98 -6.09 -15.07
N THR A 125 -19.97 -6.52 -14.31
CA THR A 125 -18.76 -5.74 -14.02
C THR A 125 -18.00 -5.31 -15.26
N VAL A 126 -18.06 -6.09 -16.35
CA VAL A 126 -17.37 -5.78 -17.60
C VAL A 126 -18.30 -5.31 -18.71
N THR A 127 -19.61 -5.50 -18.58
CA THR A 127 -20.58 -5.08 -19.60
C THR A 127 -21.15 -3.69 -19.33
N ASP A 128 -21.26 -3.28 -18.07
CA ASP A 128 -21.78 -1.96 -17.69
C ASP A 128 -20.63 -0.94 -17.63
N PRO A 129 -20.66 0.15 -18.43
CA PRO A 129 -19.59 1.15 -18.44
C PRO A 129 -19.36 1.85 -17.09
N ALA A 130 -20.42 2.12 -16.33
CA ALA A 130 -20.31 2.80 -15.04
C ALA A 130 -19.72 1.87 -13.97
N MET A 131 -20.15 0.60 -13.98
CA MET A 131 -19.57 -0.42 -13.10
C MET A 131 -18.11 -0.70 -13.44
N LEU A 132 -17.79 -0.76 -14.74
CA LEU A 132 -16.41 -0.95 -15.21
C LEU A 132 -15.53 0.24 -14.80
N TYR A 133 -16.02 1.48 -14.90
CA TYR A 133 -15.28 2.66 -14.47
C TYR A 133 -14.88 2.56 -12.98
N ILE A 134 -15.85 2.28 -12.10
CA ILE A 134 -15.55 2.12 -10.66
C ILE A 134 -14.67 0.89 -10.42
N ALA A 135 -14.89 -0.23 -11.11
CA ALA A 135 -14.05 -1.43 -10.99
C ALA A 135 -12.58 -1.16 -11.38
N THR A 136 -12.35 -0.37 -12.45
CA THR A 136 -10.99 0.07 -12.81
C THR A 136 -10.40 1.02 -11.77
N GLY A 137 -11.23 1.88 -11.16
CA GLY A 137 -10.86 2.70 -10.02
C GLY A 137 -10.39 1.87 -8.82
N ILE A 138 -11.17 0.86 -8.40
CA ILE A 138 -10.79 -0.07 -7.32
C ILE A 138 -9.47 -0.76 -7.65
N LEU A 139 -9.30 -1.27 -8.88
CA LEU A 139 -8.05 -1.91 -9.29
C LEU A 139 -6.84 -0.98 -9.19
N GLY A 140 -6.98 0.29 -9.60
CA GLY A 140 -5.92 1.28 -9.53
C GLY A 140 -5.62 1.77 -8.11
N ALA A 141 -6.66 1.97 -7.30
CA ALA A 141 -6.55 2.36 -5.90
C ALA A 141 -5.90 1.26 -5.06
N THR A 142 -6.26 0.00 -5.32
CA THR A 142 -5.66 -1.14 -4.63
C THR A 142 -4.24 -1.35 -5.13
N VAL A 143 -4.00 -1.50 -6.43
CA VAL A 143 -2.65 -1.81 -6.93
C VAL A 143 -1.88 -0.53 -7.26
N MET A 144 -1.29 0.03 -6.21
CA MET A 144 -0.49 1.25 -6.25
C MET A 144 0.95 1.00 -6.75
N PRO A 145 1.35 1.56 -7.91
CA PRO A 145 2.71 1.37 -8.44
C PRO A 145 3.80 1.84 -7.47
N HIS A 146 3.59 3.01 -6.85
CA HIS A 146 4.54 3.61 -5.91
C HIS A 146 4.78 2.71 -4.68
N ASN A 147 3.77 1.96 -4.26
CA ASN A 147 3.85 1.07 -3.11
C ASN A 147 4.64 -0.23 -3.43
N LEU A 148 4.67 -0.66 -4.70
CA LEU A 148 5.56 -1.74 -5.16
C LEU A 148 7.04 -1.32 -5.04
N TYR A 149 7.36 -0.09 -5.44
CA TYR A 149 8.71 0.45 -5.29
C TYR A 149 9.09 0.61 -3.82
N LEU A 150 8.17 1.14 -2.99
CA LEU A 150 8.36 1.28 -1.56
C LEU A 150 8.70 -0.08 -0.92
N HIS A 151 7.87 -1.11 -1.14
CA HIS A 151 8.09 -2.42 -0.54
C HIS A 151 9.42 -3.07 -0.95
N SER A 152 9.81 -2.91 -2.22
CA SER A 152 11.11 -3.40 -2.72
C SER A 152 12.31 -2.70 -2.07
N SER A 153 12.14 -1.47 -1.59
CA SER A 153 13.19 -0.69 -0.93
C SER A 153 13.23 -0.92 0.60
N VAL A 154 12.07 -1.00 1.25
CA VAL A 154 11.98 -1.10 2.72
C VAL A 154 12.52 -2.45 3.19
N ILE A 155 12.33 -3.55 2.44
CA ILE A 155 12.91 -4.86 2.78
C ILE A 155 14.45 -4.82 2.84
N GLN A 156 15.09 -3.89 2.14
CA GLN A 156 16.55 -3.73 2.16
C GLN A 156 17.07 -3.11 3.47
N THR A 157 16.20 -2.45 4.23
CA THR A 157 16.54 -1.86 5.53
C THR A 157 16.63 -2.91 6.64
N ARG A 158 16.02 -4.09 6.45
CA ARG A 158 16.01 -5.17 7.44
C ARG A 158 17.36 -5.87 7.52
N ALA A 159 17.78 -6.17 8.74
CA ALA A 159 19.01 -6.89 9.00
C ALA A 159 18.79 -8.41 8.82
N TYR A 160 19.33 -8.97 7.74
CA TYR A 160 19.41 -10.42 7.52
C TYR A 160 20.73 -10.81 6.86
N PRO A 161 21.21 -12.05 7.08
CA PRO A 161 22.40 -12.55 6.40
C PRO A 161 22.21 -12.54 4.88
N ARG A 162 23.17 -11.98 4.14
CA ARG A 162 23.18 -11.96 2.67
C ARG A 162 23.65 -13.30 2.07
N THR A 163 23.18 -14.39 2.68
CA THR A 163 23.42 -15.78 2.26
C THR A 163 22.14 -16.33 1.64
N ALA A 164 22.24 -17.37 0.82
CA ALA A 164 21.06 -18.05 0.25
C ALA A 164 19.99 -18.41 1.30
N PRO A 165 20.31 -19.02 2.46
CA PRO A 165 19.32 -19.29 3.50
C PRO A 165 18.77 -18.02 4.14
N GLY A 166 19.61 -17.00 4.37
CA GLY A 166 19.17 -15.73 4.95
C GLY A 166 18.21 -14.94 4.05
N ARG A 167 18.46 -14.94 2.73
CA ARG A 167 17.53 -14.33 1.75
C ARG A 167 16.20 -15.08 1.66
N ARG A 168 16.22 -16.42 1.69
CA ARG A 168 14.99 -17.23 1.70
C ARG A 168 14.15 -16.94 2.96
N MET A 169 14.80 -16.83 4.11
CA MET A 169 14.14 -16.45 5.36
C MET A 169 13.54 -15.05 5.28
N ALA A 170 14.28 -14.06 4.75
CA ALA A 170 13.78 -12.70 4.57
C ALA A 170 12.55 -12.66 3.65
N ILE A 171 12.54 -13.45 2.57
CA ILE A 171 11.40 -13.57 1.67
C ILE A 171 10.19 -14.19 2.38
N GLN A 172 10.37 -15.30 3.09
CA GLN A 172 9.26 -15.96 3.78
C GLN A 172 8.64 -15.09 4.87
N LEU A 173 9.47 -14.46 5.71
CA LEU A 173 8.98 -13.62 6.80
C LEU A 173 8.35 -12.33 6.29
N GLY A 174 8.97 -11.66 5.32
CA GLY A 174 8.39 -10.44 4.77
C GLY A 174 7.16 -10.70 3.89
N ALA A 175 7.08 -11.83 3.20
CA ALA A 175 5.87 -12.26 2.51
C ALA A 175 4.73 -12.54 3.50
N LEU A 176 5.00 -13.23 4.61
CA LEU A 176 4.00 -13.46 5.65
C LEU A 176 3.51 -12.14 6.25
N ASP A 177 4.43 -11.24 6.61
CA ASP A 177 4.11 -9.94 7.20
C ASP A 177 3.25 -9.10 6.25
N SER A 178 3.69 -8.91 4.99
CA SER A 178 2.93 -8.16 3.99
C SER A 178 1.59 -8.81 3.63
N THR A 179 1.52 -10.14 3.53
CA THR A 179 0.26 -10.84 3.23
C THR A 179 -0.76 -10.64 4.36
N LEU A 180 -0.35 -10.78 5.62
CA LEU A 180 -1.24 -10.58 6.76
C LEU A 180 -1.74 -9.14 6.83
N SER A 181 -0.87 -8.16 6.60
CA SER A 181 -1.25 -6.75 6.58
C SER A 181 -2.16 -6.40 5.39
N LEU A 182 -1.95 -6.99 4.21
CA LEU A 182 -2.84 -6.79 3.05
C LEU A 182 -4.19 -7.50 3.19
N ILE A 183 -4.26 -8.61 3.94
CA ILE A 183 -5.55 -9.21 4.31
C ILE A 183 -6.35 -8.24 5.20
N LEU A 184 -5.69 -7.54 6.12
CA LEU A 184 -6.35 -6.51 6.93
C LEU A 184 -6.87 -5.37 6.04
N ALA A 185 -6.06 -4.87 5.09
CA ALA A 185 -6.49 -3.85 4.13
C ALA A 185 -7.69 -4.31 3.29
N PHE A 186 -7.67 -5.54 2.80
CA PHE A 186 -8.81 -6.13 2.11
C PHE A 186 -10.09 -6.13 2.96
N MET A 187 -9.99 -6.46 4.26
CA MET A 187 -11.13 -6.45 5.17
C MET A 187 -11.67 -5.04 5.38
N VAL A 188 -10.80 -4.03 5.49
CA VAL A 188 -11.19 -2.61 5.59
C VAL A 188 -11.90 -2.15 4.32
N ASN A 189 -11.32 -2.39 3.14
CA ASN A 189 -11.91 -1.99 1.86
C ASN A 189 -13.27 -2.67 1.62
N SER A 190 -13.36 -3.96 1.95
CA SER A 190 -14.63 -4.69 1.92
C SER A 190 -15.65 -4.12 2.92
N ALA A 191 -15.21 -3.73 4.12
CA ALA A 191 -16.06 -3.12 5.14
C ALA A 191 -16.63 -1.77 4.67
N ILE A 192 -15.81 -0.93 4.04
CA ILE A 192 -16.22 0.36 3.48
C ILE A 192 -17.31 0.17 2.43
N LEU A 193 -17.09 -0.74 1.47
CA LEU A 193 -18.06 -1.03 0.42
C LEU A 193 -19.36 -1.60 0.98
N ILE A 194 -19.28 -2.56 1.93
CA ILE A 194 -20.45 -3.14 2.58
C ILE A 194 -21.24 -2.08 3.36
N LEU A 195 -20.54 -1.20 4.08
CA LEU A 195 -21.14 -0.11 4.83
C LEU A 195 -21.86 0.87 3.89
N ALA A 196 -21.21 1.29 2.81
CA ALA A 196 -21.82 2.17 1.81
C ALA A 196 -23.05 1.54 1.16
N ALA A 197 -22.95 0.27 0.77
CA ALA A 197 -24.09 -0.47 0.22
C ALA A 197 -25.24 -0.61 1.23
N SER A 198 -24.93 -0.90 2.49
CA SER A 198 -25.97 -1.03 3.53
C SER A 198 -26.63 0.30 3.86
N ALA A 199 -25.88 1.40 3.84
CA ALA A 199 -26.34 2.70 4.28
C ALA A 199 -27.02 3.53 3.19
N PHE A 200 -26.53 3.45 1.95
CA PHE A 200 -27.01 4.25 0.82
C PHE A 200 -27.88 3.43 -0.14
N HIS A 201 -27.40 2.26 -0.58
CA HIS A 201 -28.08 1.46 -1.61
C HIS A 201 -29.27 0.65 -1.08
N TYR A 202 -29.08 -0.01 0.06
CA TYR A 202 -30.11 -0.77 0.78
C TYR A 202 -30.73 0.01 1.94
N GLY A 203 -30.35 1.28 2.11
CA GLY A 203 -30.95 2.20 3.06
C GLY A 203 -32.42 2.49 2.75
N ASN A 204 -33.15 3.03 3.71
CA ASN A 204 -34.54 3.43 3.53
C ASN A 204 -34.72 4.92 3.89
N PRO A 205 -34.95 5.83 2.91
CA PRO A 205 -35.08 5.58 1.47
C PRO A 205 -33.72 5.25 0.80
N PRO A 206 -33.72 4.47 -0.32
CA PRO A 206 -32.53 4.30 -1.14
C PRO A 206 -32.09 5.64 -1.70
N ARG A 207 -30.78 5.88 -1.70
CA ARG A 207 -30.21 7.05 -2.37
C ARG A 207 -29.20 6.60 -3.41
N ASP A 208 -29.44 7.03 -4.65
CA ASP A 208 -28.60 6.75 -5.81
C ASP A 208 -27.58 7.88 -6.06
N ASP A 209 -27.45 8.84 -5.14
CA ASP A 209 -26.39 9.84 -5.19
C ASP A 209 -25.04 9.17 -4.95
N VAL A 210 -24.05 9.46 -5.81
CA VAL A 210 -22.69 8.94 -5.65
C VAL A 210 -22.16 9.50 -4.34
N ALA A 211 -22.11 8.65 -3.31
CA ALA A 211 -21.73 9.09 -1.97
C ALA A 211 -20.25 9.48 -1.97
N ASP A 212 -19.98 10.78 -1.88
CA ASP A 212 -18.65 11.24 -1.56
C ASP A 212 -18.34 10.98 -0.07
N ILE A 213 -17.07 11.11 0.32
CA ILE A 213 -16.61 10.89 1.70
C ILE A 213 -17.35 11.82 2.70
N GLY A 214 -17.72 13.02 2.27
CA GLY A 214 -18.50 13.97 3.09
C GLY A 214 -19.95 13.54 3.27
N ASP A 215 -20.56 12.93 2.26
CA ASP A 215 -21.92 12.38 2.35
C ASP A 215 -21.94 11.14 3.25
N ALA A 216 -20.91 10.30 3.18
CA ALA A 216 -20.68 9.22 4.14
C ALA A 216 -20.63 9.76 5.58
N TYR A 217 -19.83 10.80 5.83
CA TYR A 217 -19.76 11.44 7.16
C TYR A 217 -21.12 11.97 7.64
N ALA A 218 -21.83 12.71 6.78
CA ALA A 218 -23.11 13.33 7.13
C ALA A 218 -24.21 12.27 7.37
N LEU A 219 -24.19 11.20 6.58
CA LEU A 219 -25.15 10.11 6.72
C LEU A 219 -24.87 9.30 7.98
N LEU A 220 -23.61 8.96 8.29
CA LEU A 220 -23.24 8.31 9.56
C LEU A 220 -23.64 9.16 10.77
N ALA A 221 -23.52 10.49 10.69
CA ALA A 221 -23.94 11.40 11.75
C ALA A 221 -25.46 11.37 12.01
N THR A 222 -26.27 11.07 10.97
CA THR A 222 -27.74 11.23 11.01
C THR A 222 -28.48 9.89 11.12
N SER A 223 -28.05 8.85 10.39
CA SER A 223 -28.78 7.58 10.28
C SER A 223 -28.37 6.52 11.32
N LEU A 224 -27.12 6.55 11.82
CA LEU A 224 -26.64 5.62 12.85
C LEU A 224 -26.83 6.14 14.29
N GLY A 225 -27.36 7.36 14.46
CA GLY A 225 -27.78 7.91 15.76
C GLY A 225 -26.66 8.10 16.79
N ALA A 226 -25.40 7.91 16.41
CA ALA A 226 -24.25 8.01 17.29
C ALA A 226 -23.35 9.15 16.82
N LYS A 227 -23.34 10.28 17.55
CA LYS A 227 -22.30 11.33 17.36
C LYS A 227 -20.87 10.75 17.40
N ALA A 228 -20.70 9.61 18.07
CA ALA A 228 -19.45 8.87 18.08
C ALA A 228 -19.04 8.31 16.69
N ALA A 229 -19.99 7.86 15.87
CA ALA A 229 -19.75 7.26 14.55
C ALA A 229 -19.10 8.27 13.58
N SER A 230 -19.69 9.45 13.44
CA SER A 230 -19.15 10.50 12.57
C SER A 230 -17.80 11.02 13.08
N ILE A 231 -17.61 11.17 14.40
CA ILE A 231 -16.32 11.57 14.98
C ILE A 231 -15.26 10.49 14.69
N LEU A 232 -15.58 9.21 14.89
CA LEU A 232 -14.66 8.10 14.58
C LEU A 232 -14.31 8.07 13.10
N PHE A 233 -15.28 8.26 12.20
CA PHE A 233 -15.06 8.33 10.76
C PHE A 233 -14.15 9.52 10.39
N GLY A 234 -14.36 10.70 10.99
CA GLY A 234 -13.51 11.87 10.77
C GLY A 234 -12.08 11.67 11.28
N VAL A 235 -11.90 11.03 12.44
CA VAL A 235 -10.59 10.68 12.98
C VAL A 235 -9.88 9.65 12.09
N ALA A 236 -10.62 8.63 11.64
CA ALA A 236 -10.11 7.62 10.72
C ALA A 236 -9.71 8.23 9.36
N LEU A 237 -10.49 9.18 8.83
CA LEU A 237 -10.15 9.89 7.60
C LEU A 237 -8.89 10.75 7.74
N LEU A 238 -8.73 11.43 8.88
CA LEU A 238 -7.50 12.17 9.18
C LEU A 238 -6.29 11.23 9.31
N ALA A 239 -6.47 10.08 9.97
CA ALA A 239 -5.49 9.01 10.07
C ALA A 239 -5.04 8.52 8.67
N ALA A 240 -5.99 8.20 7.79
CA ALA A 240 -5.73 7.76 6.42
C ALA A 240 -4.97 8.82 5.60
N GLY A 241 -5.29 10.11 5.79
CA GLY A 241 -4.58 11.22 5.16
C GLY A 241 -3.12 11.36 5.61
N GLN A 242 -2.83 11.13 6.90
CA GLN A 242 -1.45 11.10 7.40
C GLN A 242 -0.67 9.92 6.82
N ASN A 243 -1.31 8.75 6.73
CA ASN A 243 -0.72 7.54 6.17
C ASN A 243 -0.31 7.72 4.69
N SER A 244 -1.17 8.32 3.88
CA SER A 244 -0.88 8.68 2.48
C SER A 244 0.28 9.67 2.35
N THR A 245 0.40 10.64 3.29
CA THR A 245 1.52 11.59 3.29
C THR A 245 2.86 10.91 3.58
N ILE A 246 2.91 9.99 4.55
CA ILE A 246 4.15 9.27 4.91
C ILE A 246 4.58 8.34 3.78
N THR A 247 3.68 7.50 3.29
CA THR A 247 3.96 6.56 2.19
C THR A 247 4.25 7.29 0.88
N GLY A 248 3.54 8.38 0.60
CA GLY A 248 3.73 9.23 -0.57
C GLY A 248 5.08 9.96 -0.56
N THR A 249 5.54 10.48 0.58
CA THR A 249 6.86 11.13 0.67
C THR A 249 8.01 10.13 0.57
N LEU A 250 7.90 8.96 1.21
CA LEU A 250 8.89 7.88 1.09
C LEU A 250 8.97 7.35 -0.35
N SER A 251 7.83 7.17 -1.01
CA SER A 251 7.78 6.73 -2.40
C SER A 251 8.22 7.84 -3.37
N GLY A 252 7.90 9.10 -3.07
CA GLY A 252 8.32 10.28 -3.84
C GLY A 252 9.84 10.42 -3.85
N GLN A 253 10.51 10.26 -2.71
CA GLN A 253 11.98 10.20 -2.67
C GLN A 253 12.57 9.06 -3.52
N ILE A 254 11.79 8.03 -3.83
CA ILE A 254 12.21 6.89 -4.66
C ILE A 254 11.87 7.12 -6.15
N VAL A 255 10.77 7.85 -6.47
CA VAL A 255 10.19 7.88 -7.82
C VAL A 255 9.84 9.28 -8.36
N MET A 256 9.47 10.27 -7.53
CA MET A 256 8.92 11.56 -7.99
C MET A 256 9.47 12.80 -7.27
N GLU A 257 9.81 13.83 -8.05
CA GLU A 257 9.94 15.22 -7.59
C GLU A 257 8.67 16.00 -8.00
N GLY A 258 7.66 16.12 -7.12
CA GLY A 258 6.45 16.87 -7.47
C GLY A 258 5.50 17.14 -6.30
N THR A 259 4.81 18.28 -6.33
CA THR A 259 3.84 18.74 -5.31
C THR A 259 2.40 18.50 -5.75
N ALA A 260 1.70 17.53 -5.14
CA ALA A 260 0.31 17.19 -5.47
C ALA A 260 -0.77 18.13 -4.88
N ILE A 261 -0.38 19.03 -3.97
CA ILE A 261 -1.31 19.89 -3.21
C ILE A 261 -1.91 21.00 -4.09
N ILE A 262 -1.12 21.57 -5.01
CA ILE A 262 -1.54 22.73 -5.82
C ILE A 262 -2.69 22.36 -6.76
N PRO A 263 -2.64 21.26 -7.54
CA PRO A 263 -3.76 20.86 -8.39
C PRO A 263 -5.03 20.55 -7.60
N ALA A 264 -4.90 19.87 -6.45
CA ALA A 264 -6.04 19.55 -5.59
C ALA A 264 -6.71 20.82 -5.03
N ALA A 265 -5.92 21.81 -4.60
CA ALA A 265 -6.42 23.09 -4.10
C ALA A 265 -7.15 23.90 -5.19
N ILE A 266 -6.64 23.88 -6.43
CA ILE A 266 -7.29 24.55 -7.57
C ILE A 266 -8.65 23.92 -7.87
N VAL A 267 -8.71 22.58 -7.92
CA VAL A 267 -9.98 21.88 -8.19
C VAL A 267 -10.99 22.10 -7.06
N ALA A 268 -10.55 22.06 -5.80
CA ALA A 268 -11.42 22.37 -4.67
C ALA A 268 -11.98 23.80 -4.75
N ALA A 269 -11.18 24.77 -5.19
CA ALA A 269 -11.61 26.17 -5.31
C ALA A 269 -12.58 26.41 -6.48
N VAL A 270 -12.45 25.67 -7.59
CA VAL A 270 -13.23 25.89 -8.82
C VAL A 270 -14.47 24.99 -8.90
N MET A 271 -14.32 23.71 -8.54
CA MET A 271 -15.32 22.66 -8.76
C MET A 271 -16.02 22.21 -7.47
N GLY A 272 -15.60 22.74 -6.31
CA GLY A 272 -16.21 22.40 -5.03
C GLY A 272 -15.98 20.95 -4.61
N ARG A 273 -16.81 20.45 -3.68
CA ARG A 273 -16.66 19.13 -3.05
C ARG A 273 -16.86 17.98 -4.03
N GLU A 274 -17.89 18.04 -4.86
CA GLU A 274 -18.22 17.00 -5.84
C GLU A 274 -17.09 16.82 -6.86
N GLY A 275 -16.53 17.93 -7.37
CA GLY A 275 -15.39 17.88 -8.28
C GLY A 275 -14.12 17.28 -7.65
N VAL A 276 -13.91 17.45 -6.34
CA VAL A 276 -12.80 16.80 -5.62
C VAL A 276 -13.03 15.29 -5.52
N ALA A 277 -14.26 14.84 -5.27
CA ALA A 277 -14.59 13.43 -5.19
C ALA A 277 -14.44 12.74 -6.56
N GLU A 278 -14.95 13.36 -7.62
CA GLU A 278 -14.78 12.88 -8.99
C GLU A 278 -13.30 12.83 -9.40
N LEU A 279 -12.54 13.89 -9.10
CA LEU A 279 -11.10 13.92 -9.35
C LEU A 279 -10.37 12.80 -8.61
N LEU A 280 -10.77 12.53 -7.37
CA LEU A 280 -10.16 11.49 -6.55
C LEU A 280 -10.39 10.11 -7.19
N VAL A 281 -11.61 9.77 -7.57
CA VAL A 281 -11.92 8.51 -8.28
C VAL A 281 -11.20 8.45 -9.64
N LEU A 282 -11.24 9.54 -10.40
CA LEU A 282 -10.56 9.64 -11.70
C LEU A 282 -9.06 9.40 -11.58
N SER A 283 -8.42 9.92 -10.53
CA SER A 283 -6.99 9.71 -10.30
C SER A 283 -6.66 8.23 -10.08
N GLN A 284 -7.56 7.46 -9.46
CA GLN A 284 -7.40 6.00 -9.30
C GLN A 284 -7.56 5.26 -10.62
N VAL A 285 -8.51 5.68 -11.46
CA VAL A 285 -8.66 5.14 -12.82
C VAL A 285 -7.40 5.40 -13.64
N ILE A 286 -6.83 6.61 -13.59
CA ILE A 286 -5.56 6.95 -14.25
C ILE A 286 -4.43 6.07 -13.71
N LEU A 287 -4.35 5.86 -12.40
CA LEU A 287 -3.36 4.96 -11.79
C LEU A 287 -3.48 3.54 -12.35
N SER A 288 -4.70 3.01 -12.54
CA SER A 288 -4.92 1.69 -13.14
C SER A 288 -4.37 1.59 -14.57
N LEU A 289 -4.40 2.68 -15.34
CA LEU A 289 -3.82 2.73 -16.70
C LEU A 289 -2.28 2.75 -16.68
N THR A 290 -1.67 3.24 -15.60
CA THR A 290 -0.20 3.23 -15.43
C THR A 290 0.34 1.90 -14.90
N LEU A 291 -0.52 1.08 -14.29
CA LEU A 291 -0.16 -0.18 -13.66
C LEU A 291 0.62 -1.15 -14.57
N PRO A 292 0.27 -1.35 -15.86
CA PRO A 292 1.04 -2.21 -16.75
C PRO A 292 2.51 -1.81 -16.87
N PHE A 293 2.82 -0.51 -16.83
CA PHE A 293 4.19 0.00 -16.92
C PHE A 293 5.03 -0.29 -15.68
N ALA A 294 4.40 -0.48 -14.51
CA ALA A 294 5.09 -0.89 -13.29
C ALA A 294 5.16 -2.43 -13.17
N VAL A 295 4.07 -3.12 -13.51
CA VAL A 295 3.97 -4.58 -13.36
C VAL A 295 4.81 -5.32 -14.39
N PHE A 296 4.82 -4.89 -15.65
CA PHE A 296 5.56 -5.60 -16.71
C PHE A 296 7.07 -5.68 -16.40
N PRO A 297 7.77 -4.58 -16.05
CA PRO A 297 9.17 -4.67 -15.62
C PRO A 297 9.35 -5.53 -14.39
N LEU A 298 8.48 -5.41 -13.38
CA LEU A 298 8.56 -6.19 -12.15
C LEU A 298 8.49 -7.69 -12.42
N VAL A 299 7.50 -8.14 -13.20
CA VAL A 299 7.36 -9.55 -13.58
C VAL A 299 8.52 -10.01 -14.44
N HIS A 300 8.96 -9.20 -15.39
CA HIS A 300 10.10 -9.51 -16.26
C HIS A 300 11.40 -9.72 -15.45
N PHE A 301 11.73 -8.80 -14.55
CA PHE A 301 12.93 -8.88 -13.72
C PHE A 301 12.87 -10.02 -12.70
N THR A 302 11.69 -10.32 -12.14
CA THR A 302 11.52 -11.42 -11.19
C THR A 302 11.43 -12.81 -11.86
N SER A 303 11.17 -12.87 -13.17
CA SER A 303 11.16 -14.09 -13.96
C SER A 303 12.53 -14.45 -14.54
N SER A 304 13.45 -13.49 -14.66
CA SER A 304 14.78 -13.73 -15.21
C SER A 304 15.75 -14.29 -14.17
N SER A 305 16.20 -15.54 -14.39
CA SER A 305 17.26 -16.15 -13.57
C SER A 305 18.56 -15.34 -13.61
N ARG A 306 18.81 -14.54 -14.64
CA ARG A 306 20.03 -13.73 -14.76
C ARG A 306 20.12 -12.65 -13.67
N TYR A 307 19.00 -12.03 -13.31
CA TYR A 307 18.95 -10.98 -12.26
C TYR A 307 18.81 -11.57 -10.85
N LEU A 308 18.16 -12.73 -10.71
CA LEU A 308 18.10 -13.46 -9.45
C LEU A 308 19.39 -14.24 -9.11
N ALA A 309 20.13 -14.70 -10.13
CA ALA A 309 21.37 -15.48 -9.98
C ALA A 309 22.65 -14.65 -10.06
N SER A 310 22.62 -13.39 -10.51
CA SER A 310 23.81 -12.50 -10.52
C SER A 310 24.22 -12.02 -9.14
N THR A 311 23.81 -12.68 -8.06
CA THR A 311 24.45 -12.48 -6.77
C THR A 311 25.75 -13.26 -6.78
N PRO A 312 26.92 -12.59 -6.81
CA PRO A 312 28.18 -13.31 -6.89
C PRO A 312 28.39 -14.06 -5.57
N THR A 313 28.07 -15.35 -5.55
CA THR A 313 28.58 -16.34 -4.59
C THR A 313 30.04 -16.67 -4.90
N ARG A 314 30.88 -15.65 -5.14
CA ARG A 314 32.33 -15.79 -5.17
C ARG A 314 32.94 -15.15 -3.93
N TYR A 315 32.72 -15.78 -2.78
CA TYR A 315 33.73 -15.77 -1.71
C TYR A 315 33.51 -17.01 -0.85
N GLY A 316 34.18 -18.08 -1.26
CA GLY A 316 34.25 -19.34 -0.56
C GLY A 316 35.17 -20.29 -1.33
N SER A 317 36.25 -20.72 -0.68
CA SER A 317 37.15 -21.81 -1.06
C SER A 317 38.21 -21.59 -2.17
N ASN A 318 39.07 -20.57 -2.04
CA ASN A 318 40.45 -20.73 -2.51
C ASN A 318 41.41 -19.93 -1.62
N GLY A 319 41.84 -20.57 -0.53
CA GLY A 319 42.79 -19.97 0.43
C GLY A 319 43.13 -20.88 1.60
N MET A 320 43.07 -22.19 1.41
CA MET A 320 43.62 -23.16 2.36
C MET A 320 44.26 -24.29 1.59
N ARG A 321 45.45 -24.01 1.06
CA ARG A 321 46.50 -25.01 0.83
C ARG A 321 47.85 -24.30 0.61
N SER A 322 48.70 -24.45 1.64
CA SER A 322 50.14 -24.64 1.58
C SER A 322 51.02 -23.55 0.93
N GLY A 323 51.95 -23.02 1.72
CA GLY A 323 53.19 -22.43 1.19
C GLY A 323 53.73 -21.30 2.06
N GLY A 324 54.69 -21.61 2.93
CA GLY A 324 55.45 -20.59 3.65
C GLY A 324 56.24 -19.68 2.70
N GLY A 325 56.52 -18.46 3.14
CA GLY A 325 57.34 -17.53 2.38
C GLY A 325 57.25 -16.10 2.90
N VAL A 326 58.32 -15.69 3.58
CA VAL A 326 58.66 -14.34 4.03
C VAL A 326 58.61 -13.31 2.88
N GLY A 327 58.12 -12.09 3.14
CA GLY A 327 58.57 -10.91 2.37
C GLY A 327 57.56 -9.78 2.13
N GLY A 328 57.82 -8.62 2.75
CA GLY A 328 57.69 -7.31 2.09
C GLY A 328 56.34 -6.59 2.15
N ALA A 329 56.23 -5.61 3.05
CA ALA A 329 55.20 -4.57 2.99
C ALA A 329 55.40 -3.65 1.77
N PRO A 330 54.34 -3.24 1.04
CA PRO A 330 54.47 -2.27 -0.05
C PRO A 330 54.48 -0.83 0.48
N ARG A 331 55.52 -0.07 0.11
CA ARG A 331 55.65 1.39 0.32
C ARG A 331 54.58 2.16 -0.50
N PRO A 332 54.11 3.33 -0.04
CA PRO A 332 53.19 4.16 -0.81
C PRO A 332 53.90 4.87 -1.97
N ALA A 333 53.23 4.89 -3.13
CA ALA A 333 53.69 5.55 -4.34
C ALA A 333 53.71 7.08 -4.19
N ARG A 334 54.81 7.70 -4.62
CA ARG A 334 54.95 9.16 -4.76
C ARG A 334 54.12 9.65 -5.95
N VAL A 335 53.41 10.74 -5.75
CA VAL A 335 52.80 11.56 -6.81
C VAL A 335 53.91 12.42 -7.44
N PRO A 336 54.08 12.46 -8.77
CA PRO A 336 54.97 13.43 -9.42
C PRO A 336 54.30 14.82 -9.51
N ALA A 337 55.17 15.83 -9.47
CA ALA A 337 54.91 17.26 -9.30
C ALA A 337 53.97 17.90 -10.34
#